data_AF-A0A421KA28-F1
#
_entry.id   AF-A0A421KA28-F1
#
_cell.length_a   1.000
_cell.length_b   1.000
_cell.length_c   1.000
_cell.angle_alpha   90.00
_cell.angle_beta   90.00
_cell.angle_gamma   90.00
#
_symmetry.space_group_name_H-M   'P 1'
#
loop_
_entity.id
_entity.type
_entity.pdbx_description
1 polymer ?
#
loop_
_entity_poly.entity_id
_entity_poly.type
_entity_poly.pdbx_seq_one_letter_code
_entity_poly.pdbx_strand_id
1 'polypeptide(L)'
;MTRDKFHEIWTKSVTPRSELLCKVIGDDSISFHPESETHIRIHYQKTRQTSKGLLIKAVGKTDAENLLDRHKVASMIMYSIVVLRPLRLRRGQSSFCARYANEFLGLICGLDIIKTFMHKDGINPPLLQTPSTSPENYIMQTPSEKKPESYIMQTLRCIWFAKVRNCFDIFSFANIFFFIEKYSFIAQSKENSSEIDDKRA
;
A
#
# COMPACT_ATOMS: atom_id res chain seq x y z
N MET A 1 2.36 -18.56 0.26
CA MET A 1 3.62 -17.80 0.08
C MET A 1 4.65 -18.41 1.02
N THR A 2 5.80 -18.80 0.48
CA THR A 2 6.91 -19.35 1.28
C THR A 2 7.51 -18.27 2.17
N ARG A 3 8.30 -18.68 3.18
CA ARG A 3 9.04 -17.75 4.03
C ARG A 3 9.95 -16.84 3.20
N ASP A 4 10.67 -17.40 2.23
CA ASP A 4 11.64 -16.64 1.42
C ASP A 4 10.95 -15.60 0.53
N LYS A 5 9.81 -15.94 -0.07
CA LYS A 5 9.01 -14.99 -0.85
C LYS A 5 8.46 -13.85 0.01
N PHE A 6 8.09 -14.14 1.26
CA PHE A 6 7.68 -13.09 2.19
C PHE A 6 8.86 -12.19 2.57
N HIS A 7 10.01 -12.79 2.89
CA HIS A 7 11.22 -12.06 3.21
C HIS A 7 11.68 -11.16 2.05
N GLU A 8 11.54 -11.63 0.80
CA GLU A 8 11.79 -10.84 -0.40
C GLU A 8 10.88 -9.60 -0.47
N ILE A 9 9.57 -9.76 -0.26
CA ILE A 9 8.64 -8.61 -0.20
C ILE A 9 9.02 -7.66 0.94
N TRP A 10 9.36 -8.22 2.10
CA TRP A 10 9.73 -7.45 3.28
C TRP A 10 10.95 -6.56 3.01
N THR A 11 12.02 -7.16 2.52
CA THR A 11 13.29 -6.48 2.23
C THR A 11 13.20 -5.50 1.07
N LYS A 12 12.42 -5.80 0.02
CA LYS A 12 12.30 -4.93 -1.16
C LYS A 12 11.27 -3.82 -1.00
N SER A 13 10.26 -3.99 -0.16
CA SER A 13 9.14 -3.04 -0.05
C SER A 13 8.98 -2.48 1.36
N VAL A 14 8.97 -3.30 2.41
CA VAL A 14 8.62 -2.83 3.76
C VAL A 14 9.78 -2.10 4.44
N THR A 15 10.95 -2.74 4.50
CA THR A 15 12.16 -2.18 5.13
C THR A 15 12.53 -0.79 4.59
N PRO A 16 12.78 -0.60 3.28
CA PRO A 16 13.23 0.70 2.77
C PRO A 16 12.20 1.82 2.97
N ARG A 17 10.90 1.49 2.99
CA ARG A 17 9.83 2.47 3.23
C ARG A 17 9.70 2.82 4.70
N SER A 18 9.91 1.87 5.60
CA SER A 18 9.92 2.13 7.04
C SER A 18 11.10 3.03 7.46
N GLU A 19 12.30 2.76 6.97
CA GLU A 19 13.50 3.55 7.25
C GLU A 19 13.33 5.00 6.77
N LEU A 20 12.82 5.14 5.55
CA LEU A 20 12.52 6.44 4.96
C LEU A 20 11.43 7.19 5.75
N LEU A 21 10.37 6.52 6.19
CA LEU A 21 9.34 7.15 7.02
C LEU A 21 9.89 7.64 8.35
N CYS A 22 10.74 6.84 9.03
CA CYS A 22 11.45 7.26 10.24
C CYS A 22 12.26 8.55 9.98
N LYS A 23 13.03 8.58 8.89
CA LYS A 23 13.82 9.74 8.50
C LYS A 23 12.95 10.99 8.23
N VAL A 24 11.84 10.86 7.51
CA VAL A 24 10.99 12.01 7.12
C VAL A 24 10.15 12.54 8.29
N ILE A 25 9.65 11.65 9.15
CA ILE A 25 8.85 12.04 10.32
C ILE A 25 9.74 12.61 11.44
N GLY A 26 11.01 12.22 11.45
CA GLY A 26 12.01 12.55 12.46
C GLY A 26 12.27 11.37 13.40
N ASP A 27 13.54 11.04 13.60
CA ASP A 27 14.03 9.83 14.30
C ASP A 27 13.54 9.70 15.75
N ASP A 28 13.07 10.79 16.36
CA ASP A 28 12.54 10.81 17.73
C ASP A 28 11.03 10.63 17.84
N SER A 29 10.28 10.77 16.75
CA SER A 29 8.81 10.68 16.79
C SER A 29 8.28 9.26 16.61
N ILE A 30 8.98 8.44 15.83
CA ILE A 30 8.58 7.06 15.54
C ILE A 30 9.74 6.08 15.67
N SER A 31 9.43 4.84 16.07
CA SER A 31 10.38 3.73 16.03
C SER A 31 9.75 2.50 15.41
N PHE A 32 10.56 1.73 14.68
CA PHE A 32 10.16 0.46 14.09
C PHE A 32 10.39 -0.67 15.09
N HIS A 33 9.40 -1.55 15.29
CA HIS A 33 9.55 -2.65 16.22
C HIS A 33 10.39 -3.79 15.60
N PRO A 34 11.45 -4.29 16.28
CA PRO A 34 12.40 -5.22 15.68
C PRO A 34 11.77 -6.56 15.27
N GLU A 35 10.76 -7.03 16.01
CA GLU A 35 10.07 -8.29 15.70
C GLU A 35 8.90 -8.14 14.71
N SER A 36 8.72 -6.94 14.12
CA SER A 36 7.59 -6.66 13.24
C SER A 36 7.52 -7.57 12.03
N GLU A 37 8.65 -7.97 11.45
CA GLU A 37 8.66 -8.90 10.31
C GLU A 37 7.98 -10.22 10.67
N THR A 38 8.40 -10.82 11.79
CA THR A 38 7.88 -12.11 12.25
C THR A 38 6.39 -12.01 12.56
N HIS A 39 5.97 -10.98 13.30
CA HIS A 39 4.56 -10.79 13.65
C HIS A 39 3.69 -10.53 12.43
N ILE A 40 4.12 -9.67 11.51
CA ILE A 40 3.40 -9.38 10.27
C ILE A 40 3.33 -10.61 9.39
N ARG A 41 4.40 -11.41 9.29
CA ARG A 41 4.39 -12.67 8.54
C ARG A 41 3.37 -13.65 9.08
N ILE A 42 3.35 -13.86 10.40
CA ILE A 42 2.40 -14.79 11.06
C ILE A 42 0.97 -14.31 10.83
N HIS A 43 0.72 -13.02 11.03
CA HIS A 43 -0.60 -12.44 10.82
C HIS A 43 -1.04 -12.53 9.35
N TYR A 44 -0.17 -12.18 8.41
CA TYR A 44 -0.41 -12.33 6.98
C TYR A 44 -0.76 -13.77 6.60
N GLN A 45 -0.03 -14.77 7.12
CA GLN A 45 -0.30 -16.18 6.85
C GLN A 45 -1.69 -16.60 7.34
N LYS A 46 -2.06 -16.19 8.55
CA LYS A 46 -3.40 -16.42 9.11
C LYS A 46 -4.47 -15.75 8.26
N THR A 47 -4.31 -14.46 7.96
CA THR A 47 -5.22 -13.70 7.11
C THR A 47 -5.38 -14.38 5.76
N ARG A 48 -4.28 -14.77 5.09
CA ARG A 48 -4.30 -15.47 3.80
C ARG A 48 -5.08 -16.76 3.84
N GLN A 49 -4.93 -17.57 4.89
CA GLN A 49 -5.66 -18.81 5.01
C GLN A 49 -7.17 -18.57 5.18
N THR A 50 -7.53 -17.57 6.00
CA THR A 50 -8.93 -17.16 6.18
C THR A 50 -9.53 -16.65 4.86
N SER A 51 -8.83 -15.75 4.15
CA SER A 51 -9.28 -15.19 2.87
C SER A 51 -9.51 -16.27 1.83
N LYS A 52 -8.60 -17.24 1.74
CA LYS A 52 -8.75 -18.39 0.85
C LYS A 52 -10.00 -19.19 1.17
N GLY A 53 -10.23 -19.50 2.44
CA GLY A 53 -11.43 -20.21 2.87
C GLY A 53 -12.72 -19.48 2.44
N LEU A 54 -12.74 -18.15 2.57
CA LEU A 54 -13.87 -17.33 2.12
C LEU A 54 -14.03 -17.36 0.59
N LEU A 55 -12.95 -17.24 -0.16
CA LEU A 55 -12.98 -17.25 -1.63
C LEU A 55 -13.41 -18.61 -2.20
N ILE A 56 -12.90 -19.72 -1.64
CA ILE A 56 -13.33 -21.08 -2.01
C ILE A 56 -14.84 -21.23 -1.80
N LYS A 57 -15.34 -20.81 -0.63
CA LYS A 57 -16.77 -20.88 -0.30
C LYS A 57 -17.61 -20.04 -1.25
N ALA A 58 -17.15 -18.84 -1.60
CA ALA A 58 -17.87 -17.92 -2.48
C ALA A 58 -17.91 -18.38 -3.94
N VAL A 59 -16.82 -18.98 -4.44
CA VAL A 59 -16.67 -19.33 -5.86
C VAL A 59 -17.03 -20.81 -6.14
N GLY A 60 -17.13 -21.64 -5.11
CA GLY A 60 -17.43 -23.08 -5.24
C GLY A 60 -16.31 -23.89 -5.92
N LYS A 61 -15.11 -23.32 -6.06
CA LYS A 61 -13.94 -23.95 -6.70
C LYS A 61 -12.94 -24.40 -5.65
N THR A 62 -12.38 -25.61 -5.82
CA THR A 62 -11.39 -26.21 -4.94
C THR A 62 -9.97 -25.66 -5.11
N ASP A 63 -9.64 -25.09 -6.28
CA ASP A 63 -8.33 -24.47 -6.51
C ASP A 63 -8.29 -23.01 -6.04
N ALA A 64 -7.76 -22.82 -4.84
CA ALA A 64 -7.69 -21.52 -4.16
C ALA A 64 -6.42 -20.71 -4.48
N GLU A 65 -5.40 -21.31 -5.10
CA GLU A 65 -4.15 -20.60 -5.37
C GLU A 65 -4.34 -19.58 -6.50
N ASN A 66 -5.17 -19.91 -7.48
CA ASN A 66 -5.52 -19.00 -8.59
C ASN A 66 -6.52 -17.88 -8.19
N LEU A 67 -7.08 -17.92 -6.98
CA LEU A 67 -8.06 -16.91 -6.51
C LEU A 67 -7.41 -15.68 -5.88
N LEU A 68 -6.12 -15.77 -5.54
CA LEU A 68 -5.35 -14.69 -4.91
C LEU A 68 -4.59 -13.88 -5.94
N ASP A 69 -5.26 -12.89 -6.53
CA ASP A 69 -4.62 -11.90 -7.39
C ASP A 69 -3.69 -10.96 -6.59
N ARG A 70 -2.92 -10.15 -7.33
CA ARG A 70 -1.97 -9.16 -6.79
C ARG A 70 -2.60 -8.16 -5.81
N HIS A 71 -3.85 -7.71 -6.03
CA HIS A 71 -4.53 -6.77 -5.16
C HIS A 71 -4.87 -7.40 -3.82
N LYS A 72 -5.31 -8.66 -3.83
CA LYS A 72 -5.56 -9.43 -2.60
C LYS A 72 -4.27 -9.70 -1.83
N VAL A 73 -3.18 -10.00 -2.52
CA VAL A 73 -1.87 -10.16 -1.86
C VAL A 73 -1.41 -8.86 -1.21
N ALA A 74 -1.46 -7.74 -1.93
CA ALA A 74 -1.14 -6.42 -1.42
C ALA A 74 -2.04 -6.03 -0.22
N SER A 75 -3.34 -6.30 -0.32
CA SER A 75 -4.31 -5.94 0.73
C SER A 75 -4.09 -6.70 2.03
N MET A 76 -3.69 -7.97 1.96
CA MET A 76 -3.37 -8.76 3.16
C MET A 76 -2.11 -8.26 3.87
N ILE A 77 -1.10 -7.79 3.11
CA ILE A 77 0.11 -7.18 3.69
C ILE A 77 -0.25 -5.84 4.33
N MET A 78 -0.96 -4.97 3.61
CA MET A 78 -1.45 -3.69 4.13
C MET A 78 -2.28 -3.89 5.41
N TYR A 79 -3.23 -4.83 5.40
CA TYR A 79 -4.05 -5.15 6.56
C TYR A 79 -3.21 -5.57 7.77
N SER A 80 -2.19 -6.41 7.54
CA SER A 80 -1.31 -6.87 8.62
C SER A 80 -0.46 -5.73 9.20
N ILE A 81 0.03 -4.81 8.36
CA ILE A 81 0.76 -3.61 8.80
C ILE A 81 -0.17 -2.67 9.61
N VAL A 82 -1.38 -2.40 9.11
CA VAL A 82 -2.34 -1.48 9.75
C VAL A 82 -2.81 -2.02 11.11
N VAL A 83 -3.04 -3.33 11.22
CA VAL A 83 -3.46 -3.98 12.48
C VAL A 83 -2.32 -4.03 13.49
N LEU A 84 -1.13 -4.49 13.08
CA LEU A 84 -0.03 -4.72 14.02
C LEU A 84 0.80 -3.48 14.34
N ARG A 85 0.67 -2.43 13.53
CA ARG A 85 1.28 -1.11 13.74
C ARG A 85 2.78 -1.20 14.05
N PRO A 86 3.61 -1.65 13.08
CA PRO A 86 5.04 -1.80 13.29
C PRO A 86 5.77 -0.49 13.65
N LEU A 87 5.23 0.65 13.22
CA LEU A 87 5.70 1.98 13.62
C LEU A 87 4.99 2.44 14.89
N ARG A 88 5.75 2.62 15.97
CA ARG A 88 5.27 3.09 17.27
C ARG A 88 5.60 4.56 17.46
N LEU A 89 4.62 5.33 17.94
CA LEU A 89 4.80 6.72 18.33
C LEU A 89 5.51 6.81 19.67
N ARG A 90 6.55 7.65 19.80
CA ARG A 90 7.11 7.99 21.11
C ARG A 90 6.14 8.92 21.86
N ARG A 91 6.06 8.76 23.18
CA ARG A 91 5.13 9.55 24.04
C ARG A 91 5.44 11.04 23.88
N GLY A 92 4.38 11.87 23.76
CA GLY A 92 4.50 13.33 23.68
C GLY A 92 4.75 13.89 22.28
N GLN A 93 5.07 13.07 21.27
CA GLN A 93 5.25 13.51 19.89
C GLN A 93 4.18 12.86 18.99
N SER A 94 3.13 13.62 18.67
CA SER A 94 2.09 13.18 17.72
C SER A 94 1.91 14.22 16.62
N SER A 95 2.91 14.34 15.75
CA SER A 95 2.68 15.06 14.49
C SER A 95 1.51 14.39 13.75
N PHE A 96 0.70 15.17 13.02
CA PHE A 96 -0.42 14.66 12.22
C PHE A 96 0.04 13.46 11.39
N CYS A 97 1.09 13.69 10.64
CA CYS A 97 2.00 12.79 9.95
C CYS A 97 2.27 11.45 10.65
N ALA A 98 2.70 11.47 11.91
CA ALA A 98 3.01 10.25 12.64
C ALA A 98 1.75 9.41 12.96
N ARG A 99 0.56 10.02 13.06
CA ARG A 99 -0.71 9.31 13.32
C ARG A 99 -1.16 8.41 12.17
N TYR A 100 -0.70 8.69 10.94
CA TYR A 100 -1.04 7.93 9.72
C TYR A 100 0.12 7.04 9.24
N ALA A 101 1.23 6.97 9.98
CA ALA A 101 2.46 6.36 9.50
C ALA A 101 2.30 4.88 9.13
N ASN A 102 1.48 4.12 9.86
CA ASN A 102 1.26 2.70 9.57
C ASN A 102 0.33 2.50 8.37
N GLU A 103 -0.68 3.35 8.20
CA GLU A 103 -1.57 3.35 7.03
C GLU A 103 -0.80 3.72 5.77
N PHE A 104 0.06 4.73 5.88
CA PHE A 104 0.95 5.17 4.82
C PHE A 104 1.92 4.05 4.43
N LEU A 105 2.60 3.45 5.41
CA LEU A 105 3.50 2.31 5.18
C LEU A 105 2.74 1.17 4.49
N GLY A 106 1.57 0.80 5.00
CA GLY A 106 0.75 -0.27 4.44
C GLY A 106 0.33 0.00 3.00
N LEU A 107 -0.13 1.22 2.69
CA LEU A 107 -0.55 1.61 1.35
C LEU A 107 0.62 1.55 0.36
N ILE A 108 1.75 2.17 0.70
CA ILE A 108 2.92 2.20 -0.19
C ILE A 108 3.50 0.80 -0.40
N CYS A 109 3.59 -0.02 0.65
CA CYS A 109 4.02 -1.42 0.50
C CYS A 109 3.10 -2.20 -0.44
N GLY A 110 1.78 -1.99 -0.34
CA GLY A 110 0.82 -2.63 -1.23
C GLY A 110 0.99 -2.20 -2.70
N LEU A 111 1.25 -0.92 -2.95
CA LEU A 111 1.54 -0.41 -4.30
C LEU A 111 2.85 -1.01 -4.87
N ASP A 112 3.91 -1.10 -4.06
CA ASP A 112 5.17 -1.73 -4.47
C ASP A 112 4.99 -3.22 -4.81
N ILE A 113 4.14 -3.93 -4.05
CA ILE A 113 3.76 -5.32 -4.35
C ILE A 113 3.06 -5.41 -5.70
N ILE A 114 2.03 -4.60 -5.93
CA ILE A 114 1.27 -4.59 -7.20
C ILE A 114 2.21 -4.33 -8.38
N LYS A 115 3.07 -3.32 -8.26
CA LYS A 115 4.09 -3.01 -9.27
C LYS A 115 4.99 -4.21 -9.56
N THR A 116 5.41 -4.93 -8.52
CA THR A 116 6.25 -6.14 -8.67
C THR A 116 5.52 -7.24 -9.43
N PHE A 117 4.24 -7.46 -9.17
CA PHE A 117 3.42 -8.42 -9.94
C PHE A 117 3.25 -7.98 -11.39
N MET A 118 2.93 -6.71 -11.63
CA MET A 118 2.78 -6.16 -12.98
C MET A 118 4.05 -6.35 -13.82
N HIS A 119 5.23 -6.04 -13.26
CA HIS A 119 6.49 -6.27 -13.96
C HIS A 119 6.73 -7.74 -14.30
N LYS A 120 6.35 -8.68 -13.42
CA LYS A 120 6.42 -10.12 -13.71
C LYS A 120 5.46 -10.54 -14.82
N ASP A 121 4.32 -9.87 -14.92
CA ASP A 121 3.33 -10.06 -15.98
C ASP A 121 3.72 -9.35 -17.30
N GLY A 122 4.90 -8.71 -17.37
CA GLY A 122 5.34 -7.93 -18.54
C GLY A 122 4.61 -6.58 -18.69
N ILE A 123 3.84 -6.18 -17.68
CA ILE A 123 3.10 -4.92 -17.64
C ILE A 123 3.99 -3.86 -17.00
N ASN A 124 4.24 -2.78 -17.73
CA ASN A 124 5.06 -1.66 -17.31
C ASN A 124 4.16 -0.44 -17.02
N PRO A 125 3.60 -0.32 -15.80
CA PRO A 125 2.70 0.78 -15.45
C PRO A 125 3.44 2.13 -15.40
N PRO A 126 3.03 3.16 -16.16
CA PRO A 126 3.71 4.46 -16.19
C PRO A 126 3.60 5.20 -14.85
N LEU A 127 2.45 5.17 -14.19
CA LEU A 127 2.22 5.92 -12.94
C LEU A 127 2.79 5.25 -11.69
N LEU A 128 3.17 3.96 -11.78
CA LEU A 128 3.96 3.30 -10.74
C LEU A 128 5.46 3.37 -11.06
N GLN A 129 5.83 3.78 -12.28
CA GLN A 129 7.20 4.11 -12.68
C GLN A 129 7.52 5.53 -12.22
N THR A 130 8.05 5.60 -11.00
CA THR A 130 8.70 6.76 -10.35
C THR A 130 7.76 7.87 -9.86
N PRO A 131 7.77 8.19 -8.55
CA PRO A 131 7.65 9.58 -8.16
C PRO A 131 8.96 10.25 -8.60
N SER A 132 8.87 11.20 -9.52
CA SER A 132 9.98 12.10 -9.82
C SER A 132 10.59 12.63 -8.52
N THR A 133 11.90 12.39 -8.40
CA THR A 133 12.94 13.13 -7.69
C THR A 133 13.04 13.12 -6.16
N SER A 134 12.06 12.66 -5.39
CA SER A 134 12.35 12.32 -3.98
C SER A 134 11.22 11.51 -3.36
N PRO A 135 11.52 10.41 -2.64
CA PRO A 135 10.55 9.78 -1.76
C PRO A 135 9.93 10.77 -0.74
N GLU A 136 10.62 11.87 -0.43
CA GLU A 136 10.16 12.96 0.45
C GLU A 136 8.93 13.69 -0.12
N ASN A 137 8.76 13.76 -1.45
CA ASN A 137 7.64 14.46 -2.10
C ASN A 137 6.30 13.75 -1.94
N TYR A 138 6.31 12.43 -1.75
CA TYR A 138 5.10 11.64 -1.53
C TYR A 138 4.72 11.54 -0.06
N ILE A 139 5.72 11.66 0.82
CA ILE A 139 5.57 11.26 2.22
C ILE A 139 4.85 12.31 3.03
N MET A 140 5.09 13.61 2.81
CA MET A 140 4.47 14.68 3.61
C MET A 140 4.27 15.98 2.84
N GLN A 141 3.42 15.98 1.83
CA GLN A 141 2.64 17.20 1.61
C GLN A 141 1.54 17.20 2.66
N THR A 142 1.82 17.84 3.80
CA THR A 142 0.75 18.36 4.64
C THR A 142 -0.18 19.13 3.69
N PRO A 143 -1.50 18.93 3.76
CA PRO A 143 -2.42 19.75 3.00
C PRO A 143 -2.11 21.21 3.31
N SER A 144 -1.48 21.92 2.38
CA SER A 144 -1.55 23.37 2.43
C SER A 144 -3.00 23.70 2.15
N GLU A 145 -3.60 24.61 2.92
CA GLU A 145 -5.00 25.05 2.76
C GLU A 145 -5.33 25.56 1.33
N LYS A 146 -4.31 25.70 0.46
CA LYS A 146 -4.39 26.25 -0.89
C LYS A 146 -4.19 25.24 -2.03
N LYS A 147 -3.97 23.94 -1.77
CA LYS A 147 -3.81 22.93 -2.83
C LYS A 147 -4.82 21.79 -2.65
N PRO A 148 -5.48 21.33 -3.73
CA PRO A 148 -6.34 20.15 -3.66
C PRO A 148 -5.52 18.96 -3.17
N GLU A 149 -6.00 18.31 -2.12
CA GLU A 149 -5.34 17.13 -1.56
C GLU A 149 -5.26 16.02 -2.61
N SER A 150 -4.12 15.34 -2.69
CA SER A 150 -3.97 14.22 -3.62
C SER A 150 -4.94 13.09 -3.26
N TYR A 151 -5.40 12.36 -4.28
CA TYR A 151 -6.28 11.18 -4.10
C TYR A 151 -5.72 10.20 -3.06
N ILE A 152 -4.40 10.06 -3.01
CA ILE A 152 -3.68 9.21 -2.06
C ILE A 152 -3.85 9.70 -0.62
N MET A 153 -3.73 11.01 -0.37
CA MET A 153 -3.92 11.57 0.97
C MET A 153 -5.35 11.40 1.46
N GLN A 154 -6.33 11.58 0.57
CA GLN A 154 -7.73 11.31 0.91
C GLN A 154 -7.97 9.82 1.21
N THR A 155 -7.40 8.94 0.38
CA THR A 155 -7.44 7.49 0.58
C THR A 155 -6.85 7.11 1.94
N LEU A 156 -5.71 7.68 2.32
CA LEU A 156 -5.07 7.46 3.62
C LEU A 156 -5.94 7.89 4.80
N ARG A 157 -6.61 9.04 4.69
CA ARG A 157 -7.58 9.49 5.70
C ARG A 157 -8.74 8.53 5.82
N CYS A 158 -9.31 8.09 4.70
CA CYS A 158 -10.39 7.09 4.69
C CYS A 158 -9.95 5.80 5.38
N ILE A 159 -8.76 5.29 5.06
CA ILE A 159 -8.17 4.09 5.71
C ILE A 159 -8.03 4.31 7.21
N TRP A 160 -7.51 5.46 7.63
CA TRP A 160 -7.32 5.77 9.05
C TRP A 160 -8.64 5.88 9.81
N PHE A 161 -9.63 6.60 9.26
CA PHE A 161 -10.96 6.69 9.87
C PHE A 161 -11.63 5.32 9.94
N ALA A 162 -11.51 4.52 8.87
CA ALA A 162 -12.02 3.16 8.84
C ALA A 162 -11.38 2.30 9.93
N LYS A 163 -10.06 2.43 10.12
CA LYS A 163 -9.35 1.78 11.23
C LYS A 163 -9.83 2.23 12.60
N VAL A 164 -9.94 3.55 12.84
CA VAL A 164 -10.42 4.08 14.14
C VAL A 164 -11.81 3.56 14.48
N ARG A 165 -12.66 3.36 13.47
CA ARG A 165 -14.01 2.79 13.62
C ARG A 165 -14.06 1.26 13.56
N ASN A 166 -12.92 0.58 13.41
CA ASN A 166 -12.83 -0.86 13.17
C ASN A 166 -13.70 -1.37 12.00
N CYS A 167 -13.88 -0.54 10.97
CA CYS A 167 -14.69 -0.84 9.79
C CYS A 167 -13.81 -0.93 8.53
N PHE A 168 -12.83 -1.84 8.57
CA PHE A 168 -11.94 -2.09 7.43
C PHE A 168 -11.64 -3.58 7.31
N ASP A 169 -11.48 -4.03 6.08
CA ASP A 169 -11.17 -5.42 5.77
C ASP A 169 -10.27 -5.51 4.53
N ILE A 170 -9.73 -6.71 4.31
CA ILE A 170 -8.81 -6.99 3.20
C ILE A 170 -9.43 -6.79 1.81
N PHE A 171 -10.74 -6.95 1.64
CA PHE A 171 -11.43 -6.80 0.36
C PHE A 171 -11.66 -5.31 0.07
N SER A 172 -11.98 -4.52 1.09
CA SER A 172 -11.99 -3.06 1.00
C SER A 172 -10.63 -2.53 0.51
N PHE A 173 -9.53 -3.00 1.09
CA PHE A 173 -8.18 -2.64 0.63
C PHE A 173 -7.86 -3.16 -0.78
N ALA A 174 -8.28 -4.38 -1.12
CA ALA A 174 -8.09 -4.91 -2.48
C ALA A 174 -8.81 -4.05 -3.53
N ASN A 175 -10.00 -3.56 -3.22
CA ASN A 175 -10.75 -2.64 -4.09
C ASN A 175 -10.05 -1.29 -4.25
N ILE A 176 -9.51 -0.72 -3.17
CA ILE A 176 -8.70 0.52 -3.25
C ILE A 176 -7.55 0.33 -4.23
N PHE A 177 -6.81 -0.77 -4.09
CA PHE A 177 -5.70 -1.09 -4.97
C PHE A 177 -6.14 -1.30 -6.43
N PHE A 178 -7.24 -2.01 -6.65
CA PHE A 178 -7.81 -2.19 -7.98
C PHE A 178 -8.18 -0.86 -8.64
N PHE A 179 -8.81 0.05 -7.90
CA PHE A 179 -9.16 1.38 -8.42
C PHE A 179 -7.92 2.20 -8.73
N ILE A 180 -6.92 2.23 -7.84
CA ILE A 180 -5.65 2.92 -8.09
C ILE A 180 -5.01 2.41 -9.39
N GLU A 181 -4.96 1.08 -9.57
CA GLU A 181 -4.42 0.47 -10.78
C GLU A 181 -5.23 0.89 -12.02
N LYS A 182 -6.57 0.77 -11.98
CA LYS A 182 -7.43 1.10 -13.14
C LYS A 182 -7.39 2.58 -13.52
N TYR A 183 -7.44 3.48 -12.54
CA TYR A 183 -7.30 4.91 -12.80
C TYR A 183 -5.94 5.26 -13.38
N SER A 184 -4.89 4.55 -12.96
CA SER A 184 -3.54 4.74 -13.52
C SER A 184 -3.50 4.42 -15.02
N PHE A 185 -4.19 3.36 -15.44
CA PHE A 185 -4.29 3.03 -16.87
C PHE A 185 -5.13 4.04 -17.67
N ILE A 186 -6.21 4.58 -17.09
CA ILE A 186 -7.07 5.56 -17.77
C ILE A 186 -6.38 6.92 -17.93
N ALA A 187 -5.62 7.36 -16.93
CA ALA A 187 -4.86 8.61 -17.03
C ALA A 187 -3.87 8.57 -18.20
N GLN A 188 -3.19 7.43 -18.39
CA GLN A 188 -2.27 7.22 -19.51
C GLN A 188 -2.97 7.31 -20.88
N SER A 189 -4.14 6.69 -21.05
CA SER A 189 -4.82 6.72 -22.35
C SER A 189 -5.23 8.13 -22.75
N LYS A 190 -5.57 8.98 -21.77
CA LYS A 190 -5.86 10.40 -22.00
C LYS A 190 -4.62 11.20 -22.38
N GLU A 191 -3.50 11.04 -21.67
CA GLU A 191 -2.23 11.73 -21.98
C GLU A 191 -1.73 11.40 -23.39
N ASN A 192 -1.76 10.12 -23.75
CA ASN A 192 -1.38 9.66 -25.10
C ASN A 192 -2.33 10.17 -26.19
N SER A 193 -3.60 10.42 -25.87
CA SER A 193 -4.57 10.97 -26.83
C SER A 193 -4.33 12.46 -27.06
N SER A 194 -4.03 13.24 -26.00
CA SER A 194 -3.71 14.66 -26.11
C SER A 194 -2.40 14.94 -26.87
N GLU A 195 -1.37 14.09 -26.73
CA GLU A 195 -0.12 14.26 -27.51
C GLU A 195 -0.29 14.02 -29.02
N ILE A 196 -1.30 13.26 -29.42
CA ILE A 196 -1.59 13.01 -30.84
C ILE A 196 -2.32 14.20 -31.47
N ASP A 197 -3.19 14.86 -30.70
CA ASP A 197 -3.92 16.03 -31.18
C ASP A 197 -3.02 17.27 -31.26
N ASP A 198 -2.08 17.44 -30.31
CA ASP A 198 -1.10 18.54 -30.35
C ASP A 198 -0.04 18.40 -31.48
N LYS A 199 0.19 17.18 -32.01
CA LYS A 199 1.07 16.95 -33.17
C LYS A 199 0.37 17.12 -34.52
N ARG A 200 -0.95 17.35 -34.52
CA ARG A 200 -1.77 17.55 -35.71
C ARG A 200 -2.24 18.99 -35.89
N ALA A 201 -1.99 19.87 -34.92
CA ALA A 201 -2.17 21.32 -35.00
C ALA A 201 -0.87 22.00 -35.45
#